data_AF-A0A4U1G522-F1
#
_entry.id   AF-A0A4U1G522-F1
#
_cell.length_a   1.000
_cell.length_b   1.000
_cell.length_c   1.000
_cell.angle_alpha   90.00
_cell.angle_beta   90.00
_cell.angle_gamma   90.00
#
_symmetry.space_group_name_H-M   'P 1'
#
loop_
_entity.id
_entity.type
_entity.pdbx_description
1 polymer ?
#
loop_
_entity_poly.entity_id
_entity_poly.type
_entity_poly.pdbx_seq_one_letter_code
_entity_poly.pdbx_strand_id
1 'polypeptide(L)'
;MFSFQFIQKTFSGNLIINSKSFNPVAVFRAVIADGTVDQEQTKDWDDIELVRDSKFFNSPKIALKAIEQEHGKVKSGADFPQYIQAIKKLGVEEFVTYVSDSHTQYFRNNGPQLSSKAKYEPLVVAAVSHKKKFAKYLKMHQAGQTDYLSFCKHCAETGIDRWIVNLSLMTCTYYDQKDQLILTESIPGPE
;
A
#
# COMPACT_ATOMS: atom_id res chain seq x y z
N MET A 1 3.13 27.06 -20.42
CA MET A 1 3.04 25.61 -20.72
C MET A 1 2.74 24.92 -19.42
N PHE A 2 1.67 24.15 -19.33
CA PHE A 2 1.32 23.41 -18.11
C PHE A 2 1.76 21.96 -18.26
N SER A 3 2.40 21.42 -17.23
CA SER A 3 2.80 20.01 -17.17
C SER A 3 2.04 19.31 -16.06
N PHE A 4 1.32 18.25 -16.41
CA PHE A 4 0.87 17.28 -15.41
C PHE A 4 1.99 16.28 -15.19
N GLN A 5 2.47 16.22 -13.95
CA GLN A 5 3.53 15.30 -13.55
C GLN A 5 2.93 14.24 -12.62
N PHE A 6 3.07 12.98 -13.02
CA PHE A 6 2.86 11.87 -12.09
C PHE A 6 4.19 11.61 -11.39
N ILE A 7 4.26 11.97 -10.12
CA ILE A 7 5.46 11.83 -9.30
C ILE A 7 5.20 10.73 -8.30
N GLN A 8 5.95 9.63 -8.41
CA GLN A 8 5.97 8.61 -7.37
C GLN A 8 7.12 8.93 -6.42
N LYS A 9 6.80 9.10 -5.14
CA LYS A 9 7.83 9.21 -4.10
C LYS A 9 8.31 7.81 -3.75
N THR A 10 9.62 7.60 -3.80
CA THR A 10 10.27 6.34 -3.44
C THR A 10 11.36 6.57 -2.41
N PHE A 11 11.90 5.48 -1.84
CA PHE A 11 13.01 5.52 -0.88
C PHE A 11 14.26 6.24 -1.41
N SER A 12 14.48 6.26 -2.74
CA SER A 12 15.62 6.94 -3.37
C SER A 12 15.35 8.39 -3.78
N GLY A 13 14.17 8.93 -3.43
CA GLY A 13 13.72 10.27 -3.81
C GLY A 13 12.49 10.27 -4.71
N ASN A 14 12.16 11.45 -5.23
CA ASN A 14 11.01 11.65 -6.11
C ASN A 14 11.35 11.14 -7.52
N LEU A 15 10.58 10.17 -8.02
CA LEU A 15 10.68 9.69 -9.38
C LEU A 15 9.55 10.31 -10.21
N ILE A 16 9.90 11.13 -11.21
CA ILE A 16 8.92 11.63 -12.18
C ILE A 16 8.66 10.50 -13.18
N ILE A 17 7.50 9.88 -13.07
CA ILE A 17 7.13 8.71 -13.88
C ILE A 17 6.64 9.15 -15.27
N ASN A 18 5.91 10.26 -15.30
CA ASN A 18 5.41 10.81 -16.55
C ASN A 18 5.24 12.31 -16.41
N SER A 19 5.65 13.04 -17.43
CA SER A 19 5.36 14.47 -17.59
C SER A 19 4.71 14.66 -18.95
N LYS A 20 3.41 14.98 -18.95
CA LYS A 20 2.74 15.43 -20.16
C LYS A 20 2.57 16.92 -20.09
N SER A 21 3.27 17.60 -20.99
CA SER A 21 3.12 19.03 -21.20
C SER A 21 2.14 19.26 -22.33
N PHE A 22 1.20 20.18 -22.14
CA PHE A 22 0.35 20.63 -23.23
C PHE A 22 0.31 22.14 -23.29
N ASN A 23 0.06 22.63 -24.50
CA ASN A 23 -0.24 24.03 -24.73
C ASN A 23 -1.74 24.24 -24.51
N PRO A 24 -2.17 24.90 -23.41
CA PRO A 24 -3.59 25.11 -23.12
C PRO A 24 -4.31 25.91 -24.21
N VAL A 25 -3.60 26.78 -24.92
CA VAL A 25 -4.13 27.56 -26.05
C VAL A 25 -4.51 26.64 -27.23
N ALA A 26 -3.69 25.61 -27.49
CA ALA A 26 -3.90 24.68 -28.59
C ALA A 26 -4.98 23.62 -28.30
N VAL A 27 -5.14 23.22 -27.04
CA VAL A 27 -6.06 22.13 -26.64
C VAL A 27 -7.44 22.64 -26.24
N PHE A 28 -7.51 23.76 -25.52
CA PHE A 28 -8.76 24.26 -24.95
C PHE A 28 -9.24 25.57 -25.58
N ARG A 29 -8.51 26.13 -26.58
CA ARG A 29 -8.71 27.50 -27.07
C ARG A 29 -8.79 28.53 -25.94
N ALA A 30 -8.15 28.24 -24.81
CA ALA A 30 -8.15 29.09 -23.64
C ALA A 30 -7.10 30.20 -23.83
N VAL A 31 -7.49 31.44 -23.55
CA VAL A 31 -6.57 32.58 -23.48
C VAL A 31 -6.21 32.79 -22.02
N ILE A 32 -4.92 32.87 -21.71
CA ILE A 32 -4.46 33.23 -20.36
C ILE A 32 -4.63 34.75 -20.26
N ALA A 33 -5.59 35.19 -19.46
CA ALA A 33 -5.67 36.57 -18.99
C ALA A 33 -5.01 36.64 -17.61
N ASP A 34 -4.27 37.72 -17.32
CA ASP A 34 -3.83 38.00 -15.95
C ASP A 34 -5.07 38.18 -15.08
N GLY A 35 -5.41 37.14 -14.32
CA GLY A 35 -6.51 37.17 -13.38
C GLY A 35 -6.04 37.73 -12.05
N THR A 36 -6.65 38.81 -11.59
CA THR A 36 -6.59 39.21 -10.18
C THR A 36 -7.43 38.23 -9.37
N VAL A 37 -6.82 37.61 -8.36
CA VAL A 37 -7.54 36.78 -7.38
C VAL A 37 -8.54 37.67 -6.65
N ASP A 38 -9.82 37.32 -6.72
CA ASP A 38 -10.87 37.96 -5.93
C ASP A 38 -10.76 37.49 -4.48
N GLN A 39 -10.05 38.28 -3.67
CA GLN A 39 -9.75 37.94 -2.28
C GLN A 39 -11.02 37.83 -1.42
N GLU A 40 -12.15 38.46 -1.80
CA GLU A 40 -13.40 38.30 -1.05
C GLU A 40 -14.08 36.96 -1.34
N GLN A 41 -13.93 36.42 -2.56
CA GLN A 41 -14.48 35.12 -2.92
C GLN A 41 -13.60 33.94 -2.50
N THR A 42 -12.30 34.18 -2.29
CA THR A 42 -11.35 33.14 -1.86
C THR A 42 -11.01 33.21 -0.37
N LYS A 43 -11.65 34.10 0.41
CA LYS A 43 -11.35 34.28 1.85
C LYS A 43 -11.67 33.06 2.70
N ASP A 44 -12.62 32.23 2.27
CA ASP A 44 -13.07 31.02 2.97
C ASP A 44 -12.49 29.74 2.32
N TRP A 45 -11.56 29.88 1.37
CA TRP A 45 -10.81 28.75 0.85
C TRP A 45 -9.69 28.46 1.83
N ASP A 46 -9.97 27.59 2.80
CA ASP A 46 -8.89 27.03 3.60
C ASP A 46 -7.94 26.24 2.68
N ASP A 47 -6.64 26.29 2.97
CA ASP A 47 -5.71 25.24 2.52
C ASP A 47 -6.41 23.91 2.77
N ILE A 48 -6.39 22.99 1.80
CA ILE A 48 -6.94 21.65 2.02
C ILE A 48 -6.21 21.06 3.24
N GLU A 49 -6.82 21.19 4.42
CA GLU A 49 -6.38 20.47 5.60
C GLU A 49 -6.59 19.00 5.24
N LEU A 50 -5.49 18.31 4.98
CA LEU A 50 -5.44 16.86 5.04
C LEU A 50 -6.20 16.47 6.30
N VAL A 51 -7.38 15.87 6.16
CA VAL A 51 -8.25 15.46 7.26
C VAL A 51 -7.40 14.70 8.29
N ARG A 52 -7.02 15.41 9.36
CA ARG A 52 -6.10 14.92 10.41
C ARG A 52 -6.84 14.17 11.52
N ASP A 53 -8.08 13.76 11.28
CA ASP A 53 -8.97 13.21 12.30
C ASP A 53 -8.91 11.69 12.43
N SER A 54 -7.70 11.16 12.64
CA SER A 54 -7.56 9.88 13.33
C SER A 54 -6.72 10.11 14.58
N LYS A 55 -7.41 10.34 15.70
CA LYS A 55 -6.84 10.36 17.06
C LYS A 55 -6.09 9.06 17.39
N PHE A 56 -6.29 7.99 16.60
CA PHE A 56 -5.74 6.66 16.81
C PHE A 56 -4.22 6.56 16.59
N PHE A 57 -3.68 7.29 15.60
CA PHE A 57 -2.25 7.20 15.24
C PHE A 57 -1.33 8.14 16.03
N ASN A 58 -1.87 9.01 16.89
CA ASN A 58 -1.07 9.87 17.76
C ASN A 58 -0.41 9.10 18.92
N SER A 59 -0.67 7.80 19.04
CA SER A 59 -0.05 6.89 20.00
C SER A 59 0.37 5.59 19.31
N PRO A 60 1.63 5.49 18.82
CA PRO A 60 2.11 4.36 18.03
C PRO A 60 1.84 2.97 18.65
N LYS A 61 2.01 2.87 19.98
CA LYS A 61 1.79 1.62 20.73
C LYS A 61 0.32 1.19 20.75
N ILE A 62 -0.61 2.14 20.83
CA ILE A 62 -2.06 1.86 20.84
C ILE A 62 -2.51 1.46 19.43
N ALA A 63 -2.05 2.19 18.42
CA ALA A 63 -2.35 1.89 17.02
C ALA A 63 -1.88 0.50 16.61
N LEU A 64 -0.63 0.13 16.93
CA LEU A 64 -0.10 -1.19 16.62
C LEU A 64 -0.89 -2.30 17.32
N LYS A 65 -1.24 -2.13 18.59
CA LYS A 65 -2.05 -3.11 19.33
C LYS A 65 -3.43 -3.31 18.70
N ALA A 66 -4.08 -2.25 18.23
CA ALA A 66 -5.37 -2.36 17.55
C ALA A 66 -5.27 -3.06 16.19
N ILE A 67 -4.21 -2.78 15.43
CA ILE A 67 -3.92 -3.51 14.18
C ILE A 67 -3.70 -5.00 14.46
N GLU A 68 -2.93 -5.33 15.49
CA GLU A 68 -2.68 -6.72 15.91
C GLU A 68 -3.97 -7.43 16.36
N GLN A 69 -4.89 -6.72 17.03
CA GLN A 69 -6.20 -7.24 17.40
C GLN A 69 -7.07 -7.56 16.19
N GLU A 70 -7.09 -6.70 15.18
CA GLU A 70 -7.81 -6.98 13.92
C GLU A 70 -7.16 -8.12 13.14
N HIS A 71 -5.82 -8.18 13.10
CA HIS A 71 -5.10 -9.28 12.46
C HIS A 71 -5.40 -10.63 13.14
N GLY A 72 -5.62 -10.65 14.47
CA GLY A 72 -6.00 -11.86 15.21
C GLY A 72 -7.35 -12.48 14.79
N LYS A 73 -8.18 -11.74 14.05
CA LYS A 73 -9.46 -12.23 13.52
C LYS A 73 -9.30 -12.98 12.19
N VAL A 74 -8.17 -12.85 11.51
CA VAL A 74 -7.89 -13.51 10.23
C VAL A 74 -7.54 -14.97 10.48
N LYS A 75 -8.39 -15.89 10.02
CA LYS A 75 -8.18 -17.35 10.16
C LYS A 75 -7.71 -17.98 8.85
N SER A 76 -8.09 -17.38 7.73
CA SER A 76 -7.80 -17.85 6.38
C SER A 76 -7.65 -16.68 5.41
N GLY A 77 -7.22 -16.97 4.17
CA GLY A 77 -7.17 -15.96 3.10
C GLY A 77 -8.54 -15.32 2.79
N ALA A 78 -9.65 -16.01 3.08
CA ALA A 78 -11.00 -15.49 2.88
C ALA A 78 -11.36 -14.35 3.84
N ASP A 79 -10.73 -14.29 5.03
CA ASP A 79 -10.97 -13.23 6.02
C ASP A 79 -10.14 -11.97 5.73
N PHE A 80 -9.18 -12.05 4.80
CA PHE A 80 -8.25 -10.98 4.49
C PHE A 80 -8.94 -9.69 4.05
N PRO A 81 -9.93 -9.68 3.14
CA PRO A 81 -10.61 -8.45 2.73
C PRO A 81 -11.27 -7.70 3.90
N GLN A 82 -11.86 -8.42 4.87
CA GLN A 82 -12.49 -7.81 6.04
C GLN A 82 -11.45 -7.16 6.96
N TYR A 83 -10.31 -7.83 7.17
CA TYR A 83 -9.18 -7.26 7.89
C TYR A 83 -8.68 -5.97 7.24
N ILE A 84 -8.51 -5.97 5.92
CA ILE A 84 -8.09 -4.78 5.16
C ILE A 84 -9.03 -3.60 5.39
N GLN A 85 -10.34 -3.83 5.34
CA GLN A 85 -11.33 -2.79 5.63
C GLN A 85 -11.25 -2.29 7.08
N ALA A 86 -11.01 -3.18 8.04
CA ALA A 86 -10.91 -2.81 9.46
C ALA A 86 -9.69 -1.90 9.70
N ILE A 87 -8.51 -2.27 9.22
CA ILE A 87 -7.30 -1.46 9.43
C ILE A 87 -7.27 -0.18 8.58
N LYS A 88 -7.98 -0.14 7.44
CA LYS A 88 -8.21 1.09 6.68
C LYS A 88 -8.93 2.13 7.53
N LYS A 89 -9.95 1.72 8.29
CA LYS A 89 -10.69 2.58 9.23
C LYS A 89 -9.82 3.06 10.41
N LEU A 90 -8.77 2.31 10.75
CA LEU A 90 -7.78 2.74 11.75
C LEU A 90 -6.80 3.79 11.18
N GLY A 91 -6.80 4.03 9.87
CA GLY A 91 -5.97 5.02 9.18
C GLY A 91 -4.70 4.45 8.56
N VAL A 92 -4.59 3.12 8.41
CA VAL A 92 -3.53 2.51 7.61
C VAL A 92 -3.83 2.76 6.14
N GLU A 93 -2.83 3.19 5.38
CA GLU A 93 -2.94 3.43 3.93
C GLU A 93 -2.14 2.40 3.12
N GLU A 94 -1.04 1.93 3.68
CA GLU A 94 -0.20 0.89 3.09
C GLU A 94 0.47 0.06 4.18
N PHE A 95 0.75 -1.21 3.89
CA PHE A 95 1.68 -1.98 4.71
C PHE A 95 2.55 -2.91 3.86
N VAL A 96 3.74 -3.18 4.37
CA VAL A 96 4.71 -4.11 3.79
C VAL A 96 4.95 -5.24 4.78
N THR A 97 4.76 -6.48 4.35
CA THR A 97 5.11 -7.66 5.15
C THR A 97 6.26 -8.39 4.49
N TYR A 98 7.30 -8.69 5.28
CA TYR A 98 8.48 -9.41 4.83
C TYR A 98 8.30 -10.92 5.05
N VAL A 99 8.59 -11.70 4.02
CA VAL A 99 8.46 -13.17 4.03
C VAL A 99 9.48 -13.81 4.97
N SER A 100 10.61 -13.15 5.22
CA SER A 100 11.68 -13.68 6.07
C SER A 100 11.17 -14.07 7.46
N ASP A 101 10.34 -13.27 8.10
CA ASP A 101 9.93 -13.47 9.50
C ASP A 101 8.50 -12.98 9.80
N SER A 102 7.76 -12.58 8.76
CA SER A 102 6.42 -11.99 8.83
C SER A 102 6.33 -10.68 9.61
N HIS A 103 7.44 -10.00 9.91
CA HIS A 103 7.32 -8.64 10.44
C HIS A 103 6.65 -7.74 9.39
N THR A 104 5.80 -6.83 9.86
CA THR A 104 5.00 -5.95 9.01
C THR A 104 5.21 -4.50 9.40
N GLN A 105 5.50 -3.68 8.40
CA GLN A 105 5.61 -2.24 8.50
C GLN A 105 4.32 -1.60 8.00
N TYR A 106 3.69 -0.75 8.80
CA TYR A 106 2.45 -0.05 8.47
C TYR A 106 2.73 1.43 8.27
N PHE A 107 2.09 2.01 7.25
CA PHE A 107 2.30 3.37 6.78
C PHE A 107 0.98 4.15 6.73
N ARG A 108 1.10 5.45 7.02
CA ARG A 108 0.08 6.48 6.85
C ARG A 108 0.78 7.74 6.33
N ASN A 109 0.15 8.46 5.41
CA ASN A 109 0.61 9.75 4.93
C ASN A 109 0.88 10.69 6.11
N ASN A 110 2.10 11.22 6.17
CA ASN A 110 2.56 12.16 7.21
C ASN A 110 2.43 11.64 8.66
N GLY A 111 2.32 10.32 8.88
CA GLY A 111 2.24 9.69 10.20
C GLY A 111 3.48 8.86 10.56
N PRO A 112 3.64 8.47 11.83
CA PRO A 112 4.73 7.58 12.24
C PRO A 112 4.56 6.19 11.65
N GLN A 113 5.66 5.60 11.16
CA GLN A 113 5.71 4.19 10.75
C GLN A 113 5.56 3.30 11.99
N LEU A 114 4.73 2.26 11.87
CA LEU A 114 4.60 1.22 12.90
C LEU A 114 5.25 -0.07 12.38
N SER A 115 5.86 -0.85 13.27
CA SER A 115 6.42 -2.16 12.93
C SER A 115 5.93 -3.20 13.93
N SER A 116 5.41 -4.32 13.43
CA SER A 116 5.19 -5.50 14.26
C SER A 116 6.52 -6.19 14.57
N LYS A 117 6.48 -7.10 15.54
CA LYS A 117 7.57 -8.06 15.75
C LYS A 117 7.55 -9.16 14.68
N ALA A 118 8.67 -9.86 14.55
CA ALA A 118 8.76 -11.13 13.85
C ALA A 118 7.77 -12.15 14.47
N LYS A 119 7.20 -13.02 13.64
CA LYS A 119 6.26 -14.07 14.07
C LYS A 119 6.87 -15.47 14.11
N TYR A 120 7.99 -15.69 13.41
CA TYR A 120 8.68 -16.97 13.35
C TYR A 120 10.18 -16.76 13.08
N GLU A 121 10.96 -17.83 13.24
CA GLU A 121 12.39 -17.85 12.91
C GLU A 121 12.63 -17.56 11.42
N PRO A 122 13.68 -16.80 11.07
CA PRO A 122 13.91 -16.36 9.71
C PRO A 122 13.92 -17.48 8.66
N LEU A 123 13.07 -17.35 7.64
CA LEU A 123 13.06 -18.17 6.43
C LEU A 123 14.09 -17.65 5.43
N VAL A 124 14.77 -18.57 4.75
CA VAL A 124 15.65 -18.24 3.63
C VAL A 124 14.81 -18.10 2.36
N VAL A 125 14.74 -16.88 1.82
CA VAL A 125 14.06 -16.59 0.56
C VAL A 125 14.97 -16.97 -0.61
N ALA A 126 14.43 -17.69 -1.60
CA ALA A 126 15.17 -18.10 -2.79
C ALA A 126 15.59 -16.88 -3.64
N ALA A 127 16.84 -16.88 -4.09
CA ALA A 127 17.41 -15.77 -4.87
C ALA A 127 16.82 -15.60 -6.28
N VAL A 128 16.10 -16.60 -6.78
CA VAL A 128 15.48 -16.60 -8.12
C VAL A 128 13.98 -16.79 -7.97
N SER A 129 13.22 -15.82 -8.46
CA SER A 129 11.76 -15.84 -8.38
C SER A 129 11.14 -16.79 -9.41
N HIS A 130 10.10 -17.51 -8.99
CA HIS A 130 9.38 -18.50 -9.80
C HIS A 130 7.89 -18.17 -9.92
N LYS A 131 7.59 -17.11 -10.69
CA LYS A 131 6.23 -16.55 -10.87
C LYS A 131 5.12 -17.57 -11.13
N LYS A 132 5.33 -18.53 -12.04
CA LYS A 132 4.31 -19.55 -12.37
C LYS A 132 4.02 -20.48 -11.18
N LYS A 133 5.04 -20.81 -10.38
CA LYS A 133 4.90 -21.67 -9.20
C LYS A 133 4.26 -20.89 -8.06
N PHE A 134 4.71 -19.66 -7.83
CA PHE A 134 4.09 -18.73 -6.88
C PHE A 134 2.59 -18.55 -7.13
N ALA A 135 2.18 -18.27 -8.37
CA ALA A 135 0.77 -18.07 -8.71
C ALA A 135 -0.11 -19.31 -8.41
N LYS A 136 0.45 -20.52 -8.47
CA LYS A 136 -0.26 -21.75 -8.06
C LYS A 136 -0.44 -21.80 -6.55
N TYR A 137 0.63 -21.54 -5.79
CA TYR A 137 0.56 -21.53 -4.33
C TYR A 137 -0.35 -20.44 -3.78
N LEU A 138 -0.36 -19.26 -4.39
CA LEU A 138 -1.27 -18.18 -4.02
C LEU A 138 -2.73 -18.63 -4.17
N LYS A 139 -3.10 -19.25 -5.31
CA LYS A 139 -4.45 -19.78 -5.52
C LYS A 139 -4.82 -20.88 -4.52
N MET A 140 -3.88 -21.77 -4.18
CA MET A 140 -4.09 -22.79 -3.16
C MET A 140 -4.37 -22.17 -1.79
N HIS A 141 -3.60 -21.14 -1.41
CA HIS A 141 -3.79 -20.43 -0.15
C HIS A 141 -5.14 -19.68 -0.10
N GLN A 142 -5.52 -19.01 -1.19
CA GLN A 142 -6.82 -18.34 -1.32
C GLN A 142 -8.00 -19.31 -1.24
N ALA A 143 -7.81 -20.54 -1.74
CA ALA A 143 -8.78 -21.63 -1.61
C ALA A 143 -8.78 -22.29 -0.21
N GLY A 144 -8.03 -21.77 0.76
CA GLY A 144 -7.96 -22.30 2.13
C GLY A 144 -7.19 -23.61 2.28
N GLN A 145 -6.41 -24.02 1.28
CA GLN A 145 -5.69 -25.31 1.29
C GLN A 145 -4.37 -25.27 2.07
N THR A 146 -3.88 -24.08 2.41
CA THR A 146 -2.64 -23.89 3.16
C THR A 146 -2.85 -22.85 4.24
N ASP A 147 -2.29 -23.11 5.43
CA ASP A 147 -2.21 -22.10 6.49
C ASP A 147 -1.22 -20.98 6.16
N TYR A 148 -1.19 -19.96 7.02
CA TYR A 148 -0.37 -18.76 6.82
C TYR A 148 1.14 -19.04 6.80
N LEU A 149 1.65 -19.90 7.70
CA LEU A 149 3.07 -20.22 7.75
C LEU A 149 3.49 -21.05 6.53
N SER A 150 2.65 -21.98 6.10
CA SER A 150 2.85 -22.76 4.88
C SER A 150 2.86 -21.87 3.64
N PHE A 151 1.97 -20.86 3.58
CA PHE A 151 2.01 -19.84 2.53
C PHE A 151 3.31 -19.02 2.55
N CYS A 152 3.78 -18.59 3.72
CA CYS A 152 5.07 -17.89 3.84
C CYS A 152 6.25 -18.75 3.36
N LYS A 153 6.25 -20.05 3.68
CA LYS A 153 7.25 -21.00 3.17
C LYS A 153 7.19 -21.14 1.64
N HIS A 154 6.00 -21.22 1.07
CA HIS A 154 5.82 -21.21 -0.39
C HIS A 154 6.31 -19.92 -1.04
N CYS A 155 6.06 -18.76 -0.41
CA CYS A 155 6.61 -17.47 -0.82
C CYS A 155 8.15 -17.51 -0.83
N ALA A 156 8.77 -17.93 0.28
CA ALA A 156 10.22 -18.02 0.40
C ALA A 156 10.82 -18.97 -0.65
N GLU A 157 10.23 -20.16 -0.82
CA GLU A 157 10.64 -21.15 -1.82
C GLU A 157 10.55 -20.62 -3.26
N THR A 158 9.56 -19.77 -3.54
CA THR A 158 9.34 -19.19 -4.88
C THR A 158 9.99 -17.83 -5.08
N GLY A 159 10.81 -17.39 -4.13
CA GLY A 159 11.61 -16.17 -4.22
C GLY A 159 10.82 -14.88 -4.03
N ILE A 160 9.67 -14.95 -3.35
CA ILE A 160 8.96 -13.75 -2.89
C ILE A 160 9.63 -13.25 -1.62
N ASP A 161 10.09 -12.00 -1.65
CA ASP A 161 10.76 -11.32 -0.55
C ASP A 161 9.75 -10.66 0.40
N ARG A 162 8.77 -9.98 -0.20
CA ARG A 162 7.75 -9.23 0.53
C ARG A 162 6.50 -9.04 -0.30
N TRP A 163 5.44 -8.62 0.36
CA TRP A 163 4.27 -8.08 -0.31
C TRP A 163 3.87 -6.73 0.26
N ILE A 164 3.36 -5.87 -0.62
CA ILE A 164 2.88 -4.52 -0.32
C ILE A 164 1.38 -4.50 -0.55
N VAL A 165 0.63 -4.08 0.46
CA VAL A 165 -0.81 -3.93 0.37
C VAL A 165 -1.14 -2.44 0.43
N ASN A 166 -1.73 -1.94 -0.65
CA ASN A 166 -2.16 -0.56 -0.76
C ASN A 166 -3.67 -0.48 -0.54
N LEU A 167 -4.09 0.20 0.52
CA LEU A 167 -5.47 0.23 0.98
C LEU A 167 -6.30 1.30 0.27
N SER A 168 -5.64 2.26 -0.40
CA SER A 168 -6.29 3.22 -1.29
C SER A 168 -6.64 2.59 -2.63
N LEU A 169 -5.69 1.85 -3.22
CA LEU A 169 -5.87 1.15 -4.50
C LEU A 169 -6.52 -0.23 -4.33
N MET A 170 -6.66 -0.73 -3.10
CA MET A 170 -7.17 -2.07 -2.79
C MET A 170 -6.40 -3.18 -3.53
N THR A 171 -5.07 -3.14 -3.47
CA THR A 171 -4.19 -4.10 -4.16
C THR A 171 -3.21 -4.77 -3.21
N CYS A 172 -2.89 -6.04 -3.45
CA CYS A 172 -1.76 -6.75 -2.87
C CYS A 172 -0.73 -7.02 -3.98
N THR A 173 0.51 -6.59 -3.80
CA THR A 173 1.59 -6.75 -4.79
C THR A 173 2.79 -7.46 -4.18
N TYR A 174 3.24 -8.53 -4.85
CA TYR A 174 4.34 -9.39 -4.42
C TYR A 174 5.62 -9.01 -5.17
N TYR A 175 6.71 -8.87 -4.43
CA TYR A 175 8.04 -8.50 -4.95
C TYR A 175 9.07 -9.58 -4.60
N ASP A 176 10.07 -9.73 -5.46
CA ASP A 176 11.27 -10.52 -5.16
C ASP A 176 12.39 -9.67 -4.54
N GLN A 177 13.52 -10.31 -4.22
CA GLN A 177 14.67 -9.66 -3.59
C GLN A 177 15.37 -8.63 -4.47
N LYS A 178 15.02 -8.54 -5.77
CA LYS A 178 15.54 -7.57 -6.73
C LYS A 178 14.54 -6.44 -6.98
N ASP A 179 13.54 -6.31 -6.12
CA ASP A 179 12.44 -5.36 -6.22
C ASP A 179 11.60 -5.53 -7.50
N GLN A 180 11.63 -6.71 -8.13
CA GLN A 180 10.82 -6.97 -9.31
C GLN A 180 9.41 -7.34 -8.91
N LEU A 181 8.43 -6.70 -9.55
CA LEU A 181 7.02 -7.03 -9.40
C LEU A 181 6.76 -8.42 -9.99
N ILE A 182 6.36 -9.36 -9.11
CA ILE A 182 6.04 -10.73 -9.51
C ILE A 182 4.57 -10.84 -9.90
N LEU A 183 3.67 -10.36 -9.04
CA LEU A 183 2.23 -10.46 -9.23
C LEU A 183 1.52 -9.36 -8.43
N THR A 184 0.48 -8.78 -9.01
CA THR A 184 -0.48 -7.91 -8.31
C THR A 184 -1.87 -8.54 -8.39
N GLU A 185 -2.59 -8.49 -7.29
CA GLU A 185 -3.99 -8.87 -7.23
C GLU A 185 -4.85 -7.78 -6.59
N SER A 186 -6.10 -7.72 -7.02
CA SER A 186 -7.11 -6.84 -6.44
C SER A 186 -7.71 -7.51 -5.20
N ILE A 187 -7.81 -6.74 -4.13
CA ILE A 187 -8.50 -7.14 -2.90
C ILE A 187 -9.97 -6.76 -3.07
N PRO A 188 -10.91 -7.71 -2.97
CA PRO A 188 -12.33 -7.40 -3.04
C PRO A 188 -12.73 -6.30 -2.04
N GLY A 189 -13.43 -5.27 -2.53
CA GLY A 189 -14.06 -4.27 -1.67
C GLY A 189 -15.35 -4.80 -1.04
N PRO A 190 -15.92 -4.10 -0.04
CA PRO A 190 -17.30 -4.33 0.36
C PRO A 190 -18.21 -4.05 -0.84
N GLU A 191 -19.18 -4.92 -1.08
CA GLU A 191 -20.34 -4.64 -1.93
C GLU A 191 -21.15 -3.46 -1.38
#